data_AF-A0AAW3FAS1-F1
#
_entry.id   AF-A0AAW3FAS1-F1
#
_cell.length_a   1.000
_cell.length_b   1.000
_cell.length_c   1.000
_cell.angle_alpha   90.00
_cell.angle_beta   90.00
_cell.angle_gamma   90.00
#
_symmetry.space_group_name_H-M   'P 1'
#
loop_
_entity.id
_entity.type
_entity.pdbx_description
1 polymer ?
#
loop_
_entity_poly.entity_id
_entity_poly.type
_entity_poly.pdbx_seq_one_letter_code
_entity_poly.pdbx_strand_id
1 'polypeptide(L)'
;MGEAKRRGRSEKRATKTKGPASASLSRMAEWANLSVDEDLYLYCSNLYVAAAHLSMPVENPGAKKLRIEGVGTLAFADLPINRGMLAVTKELSEQGADQPLRFSMCWRIMHFGDVIAETERFANWIRPGTEQGEIEVAEALIRACATARIDMANDKGSFDMDDVARLAAEIDARLEANESNVGSSEENGKS
;
A
#
# COMPACT_ATOMS: atom_id res chain seq x y z
N MET A 1 -54.24 -52.90 16.09
CA MET A 1 -52.79 -53.16 15.94
C MET A 1 -52.28 -52.22 14.86
N GLY A 2 -51.45 -51.21 15.06
CA GLY A 2 -50.52 -50.89 16.14
C GLY A 2 -49.26 -50.31 15.48
N GLU A 3 -49.25 -48.99 15.28
CA GLU A 3 -48.14 -48.04 15.03
C GLU A 3 -46.89 -48.48 14.23
N ALA A 4 -46.73 -47.89 13.03
CA ALA A 4 -45.44 -47.75 12.35
C ALA A 4 -44.74 -46.45 12.78
N LYS A 5 -43.63 -46.61 13.50
CA LYS A 5 -42.84 -45.56 14.17
C LYS A 5 -42.06 -44.71 13.16
N ARG A 6 -42.46 -43.45 12.98
CA ARG A 6 -41.63 -42.39 12.36
C ARG A 6 -40.43 -42.11 13.27
N ARG A 7 -39.20 -42.16 12.74
CA ARG A 7 -38.02 -41.56 13.37
C ARG A 7 -37.39 -40.56 12.41
N GLY A 8 -37.52 -39.29 12.76
CA GLY A 8 -36.95 -38.16 12.04
C GLY A 8 -35.43 -38.20 12.05
N ARG A 9 -34.86 -37.94 10.88
CA ARG A 9 -33.43 -37.70 10.67
C ARG A 9 -33.17 -36.23 11.02
N SER A 10 -32.62 -35.98 12.20
CA SER A 10 -32.14 -34.66 12.61
C SER A 10 -30.91 -34.30 11.78
N GLU A 11 -31.04 -33.27 10.95
CA GLU A 11 -29.92 -32.57 10.31
C GLU A 11 -29.10 -31.86 11.40
N LYS A 12 -27.93 -32.43 11.73
CA LYS A 12 -26.89 -31.68 12.42
C LYS A 12 -26.20 -30.78 11.41
N ARG A 13 -26.67 -29.53 11.36
CA ARG A 13 -26.03 -28.41 10.64
C ARG A 13 -24.60 -28.25 11.20
N ALA A 14 -23.60 -28.65 10.44
CA ALA A 14 -22.20 -28.45 10.78
C ALA A 14 -21.91 -26.95 10.80
N THR A 15 -21.69 -26.40 12.00
CA THR A 15 -21.12 -25.08 12.18
C THR A 15 -19.65 -25.14 11.73
N LYS A 16 -19.34 -24.51 10.59
CA LYS A 16 -17.98 -24.30 10.11
C LYS A 16 -17.21 -23.47 11.14
N THR A 17 -16.42 -24.12 11.98
CA THR A 17 -15.42 -23.46 12.82
C THR A 17 -14.36 -22.85 11.92
N LYS A 18 -14.31 -21.51 11.88
CA LYS A 18 -13.28 -20.73 11.20
C LYS A 18 -11.90 -21.09 11.80
N GLY A 19 -11.03 -21.70 11.00
CA GLY A 19 -9.70 -22.15 11.44
C GLY A 19 -8.69 -21.00 11.61
N PRO A 20 -7.46 -21.30 12.08
CA PRO A 20 -6.43 -20.30 12.38
C PRO A 20 -6.01 -19.44 11.18
N ALA A 21 -6.14 -19.96 9.95
CA ALA A 21 -5.85 -19.21 8.72
C ALA A 21 -6.80 -18.02 8.49
N SER A 22 -8.08 -18.13 8.85
CA SER A 22 -9.03 -17.01 8.67
C SER A 22 -8.76 -15.87 9.65
N ALA A 23 -8.21 -16.16 10.82
CA ALA A 23 -7.82 -15.15 11.81
C ALA A 23 -6.55 -14.40 11.40
N SER A 24 -5.68 -15.02 10.58
CA SER A 24 -4.50 -14.38 9.99
C SER A 24 -4.87 -13.46 8.82
N LEU A 25 -5.77 -13.89 7.93
CA LEU A 25 -6.29 -13.05 6.84
C LEU A 25 -7.09 -11.85 7.35
N SER A 26 -7.90 -12.04 8.40
CA SER A 26 -8.65 -10.93 9.01
C SER A 26 -7.73 -9.86 9.61
N ARG A 27 -6.61 -10.27 10.23
CA ARG A 27 -5.60 -9.33 10.76
C ARG A 27 -4.83 -8.61 9.67
N MET A 28 -4.49 -9.29 8.57
CA MET A 28 -3.85 -8.64 7.43
C MET A 28 -4.77 -7.62 6.76
N ALA A 29 -6.07 -7.92 6.68
CA ALA A 29 -7.08 -6.99 6.15
C ALA A 29 -7.23 -5.74 7.03
N GLU A 30 -7.22 -5.92 8.35
CA GLU A 30 -7.22 -4.83 9.33
C GLU A 30 -5.96 -3.97 9.21
N TRP A 31 -4.79 -4.59 9.14
CA TRP A 31 -3.52 -3.86 9.01
C TRP A 31 -3.41 -3.13 7.68
N ALA A 32 -3.84 -3.73 6.56
CA ALA A 32 -3.86 -3.06 5.27
C ALA A 32 -4.67 -1.76 5.32
N ASN A 33 -5.84 -1.79 5.98
CA ASN A 33 -6.73 -0.64 6.10
C ASN A 33 -6.29 0.44 7.11
N LEU A 34 -5.18 0.25 7.83
CA LEU A 34 -4.65 1.32 8.66
C LEU A 34 -4.25 2.49 7.76
N SER A 35 -4.77 3.68 8.06
CA SER A 35 -4.27 4.92 7.46
C SER A 35 -2.81 5.12 7.87
N VAL A 36 -1.99 5.57 6.94
CA VAL A 36 -0.63 6.00 7.23
C VAL A 36 -0.52 7.51 7.06
N ASP A 37 0.47 8.11 7.70
CA ASP A 37 0.78 9.53 7.53
C ASP A 37 1.14 9.84 6.07
N GLU A 38 0.59 10.92 5.52
CA GLU A 38 0.72 11.26 4.10
C GLU A 38 2.16 11.64 3.73
N ASP A 39 2.85 12.40 4.59
CA ASP A 39 4.24 12.81 4.36
C ASP A 39 5.19 11.62 4.46
N LEU A 40 4.97 10.76 5.45
CA LEU A 40 5.71 9.51 5.59
C LEU A 40 5.48 8.58 4.39
N TYR A 41 4.24 8.50 3.90
CA TYR A 41 3.92 7.70 2.71
C TYR A 41 4.61 8.23 1.46
N LEU A 42 4.57 9.54 1.23
CA LEU A 42 5.26 10.18 0.12
C LEU A 42 6.77 9.95 0.20
N TYR A 43 7.36 10.12 1.39
CA TYR A 43 8.77 9.84 1.64
C TYR A 43 9.14 8.39 1.34
N CYS A 44 8.37 7.41 1.86
CA CYS A 44 8.61 5.99 1.61
C CYS A 44 8.39 5.61 0.14
N SER A 45 7.46 6.24 -0.56
CA SER A 45 7.24 6.05 -2.00
C SER A 45 8.45 6.54 -2.82
N ASN A 46 8.99 7.71 -2.47
CA ASN A 46 10.21 8.23 -3.09
C ASN A 46 11.42 7.34 -2.81
N LEU A 47 11.55 6.85 -1.57
CA LEU A 47 12.59 5.88 -1.19
C LEU A 47 12.48 4.57 -1.98
N TYR A 48 11.26 4.06 -2.17
CA TYR A 48 10.99 2.88 -2.99
C TYR A 48 11.50 3.07 -4.42
N VAL A 49 11.11 4.18 -5.06
CA VAL A 49 11.50 4.52 -6.44
C VAL A 49 13.01 4.67 -6.53
N ALA A 50 13.63 5.47 -5.65
CA ALA A 50 15.08 5.67 -5.66
C ALA A 50 15.88 4.36 -5.50
N ALA A 51 15.42 3.46 -4.64
CA ALA A 51 16.03 2.14 -4.47
C ALA A 51 15.77 1.19 -5.66
N ALA A 52 14.59 1.26 -6.29
CA ALA A 52 14.28 0.50 -7.50
C ALA A 52 15.14 0.95 -8.70
N HIS A 53 15.39 2.25 -8.83
CA HIS A 53 16.18 2.85 -9.91
C HIS A 53 17.70 2.89 -9.64
N LEU A 54 18.17 2.26 -8.56
CA LEU A 54 19.59 2.25 -8.16
C LEU A 54 20.18 3.65 -7.97
N SER A 55 19.34 4.65 -7.70
CA SER A 55 19.73 6.05 -7.50
C SER A 55 20.25 6.31 -6.08
N MET A 56 20.22 5.29 -5.22
CA MET A 56 20.80 5.31 -3.88
C MET A 56 21.94 4.29 -3.75
N PRO A 57 22.94 4.51 -2.87
CA PRO A 57 23.93 3.51 -2.53
C PRO A 57 23.26 2.37 -1.74
N VAL A 58 22.68 1.43 -2.47
CA VAL A 58 22.18 0.17 -1.91
C VAL A 58 23.33 -0.84 -1.92
N GLU A 59 23.56 -1.51 -0.78
CA GLU A 59 24.40 -2.70 -0.75
C GLU A 59 23.95 -3.64 -1.88
N ASN A 60 24.90 -4.13 -2.67
CA ASN A 60 24.59 -5.08 -3.74
C ASN A 60 23.77 -6.24 -3.14
N PRO A 61 22.54 -6.51 -3.60
CA PRO A 61 21.72 -7.57 -3.01
C PRO A 61 22.30 -8.99 -3.20
N GLY A 62 23.30 -9.15 -4.08
CA GLY A 62 24.13 -10.36 -4.16
C GLY A 62 25.19 -10.48 -3.06
N ALA A 63 25.50 -9.40 -2.33
CA ALA A 63 26.53 -9.37 -1.29
C ALA A 63 26.06 -9.98 0.03
N LYS A 64 24.75 -9.96 0.31
CA LYS A 64 24.19 -10.52 1.55
C LYS A 64 23.51 -11.85 1.27
N LYS A 65 24.21 -12.92 1.60
CA LYS A 65 23.69 -14.29 1.49
C LYS A 65 22.95 -14.65 2.76
N LEU A 66 21.65 -14.96 2.66
CA LEU A 66 20.87 -15.51 3.76
C LEU A 66 21.02 -17.02 3.78
N ARG A 67 21.41 -17.57 4.92
CA ARG A 67 21.42 -19.02 5.14
C ARG A 67 20.12 -19.42 5.83
N ILE A 68 19.26 -20.14 5.13
CA ILE A 68 17.99 -20.64 5.65
C ILE A 68 18.11 -22.16 5.83
N GLU A 69 17.88 -22.63 7.05
CA GLU A 69 17.95 -24.05 7.39
C GLU A 69 16.89 -24.85 6.60
N GLY A 70 17.31 -25.91 5.91
CA GLY A 70 16.45 -26.73 5.06
C GLY A 70 16.20 -26.20 3.63
N VAL A 71 16.60 -24.95 3.32
CA VAL A 71 16.39 -24.32 1.99
C VAL A 71 17.72 -24.01 1.29
N GLY A 72 18.78 -23.73 2.06
CA GLY A 72 20.11 -23.44 1.53
C GLY A 72 20.50 -21.96 1.65
N THR A 73 21.44 -21.53 0.81
CA THR A 73 21.94 -20.15 0.77
C THR A 73 21.23 -19.40 -0.35
N LEU A 74 20.43 -18.41 -0.01
CA LEU A 74 19.75 -17.53 -0.96
C LEU A 74 20.46 -16.18 -0.99
N ALA A 75 20.71 -15.62 -2.17
CA ALA A 75 21.04 -14.21 -2.27
C ALA A 75 19.74 -13.39 -2.24
N PHE A 76 19.76 -12.17 -1.70
CA PHE A 76 18.58 -11.30 -1.73
C PHE A 76 18.13 -10.97 -3.16
N ALA A 77 19.03 -11.05 -4.14
CA ALA A 77 18.70 -10.94 -5.56
C ALA A 77 17.77 -12.06 -6.06
N ASP A 78 17.66 -13.17 -5.34
CA ASP A 78 16.87 -14.36 -5.72
C ASP A 78 15.47 -14.37 -5.05
N LEU A 79 15.19 -13.44 -4.14
CA LEU A 79 13.88 -13.29 -3.50
C LEU A 79 13.02 -12.32 -4.32
N PRO A 80 11.74 -12.65 -4.61
CA PRO A 80 10.83 -11.77 -5.34
C PRO A 80 10.32 -10.60 -4.47
N ILE A 81 11.14 -10.07 -3.56
CA ILE A 81 10.90 -8.82 -2.85
C ILE A 81 11.73 -7.75 -3.55
N ASN A 82 11.05 -6.84 -4.26
CA ASN A 82 11.71 -5.75 -4.99
C ASN A 82 12.60 -4.92 -4.02
N ARG A 83 13.77 -4.47 -4.49
CA ARG A 83 14.76 -3.66 -3.73
C ARG A 83 14.12 -2.47 -3.02
N GLY A 84 13.13 -1.83 -3.66
CA GLY A 84 12.37 -0.75 -3.05
C GLY A 84 11.64 -1.16 -1.77
N MET A 85 11.02 -2.34 -1.71
CA MET A 85 10.34 -2.83 -0.50
C MET A 85 11.31 -3.12 0.65
N LEU A 86 12.53 -3.59 0.33
CA LEU A 86 13.56 -3.78 1.35
C LEU A 86 14.03 -2.45 1.93
N ALA A 87 14.21 -1.43 1.08
CA ALA A 87 14.60 -0.09 1.51
C ALA A 87 13.53 0.50 2.46
N VAL A 88 12.26 0.46 2.06
CA VAL A 88 11.14 0.95 2.89
C VAL A 88 11.03 0.18 4.21
N THR A 89 11.09 -1.15 4.16
CA THR A 89 10.97 -1.97 5.38
C THR A 89 12.13 -1.70 6.36
N LYS A 90 13.35 -1.53 5.84
CA LYS A 90 14.52 -1.19 6.65
C LYS A 90 14.34 0.17 7.32
N GLU A 91 14.03 1.19 6.53
CA GLU A 91 13.86 2.57 7.01
C GLU A 91 12.81 2.65 8.13
N LEU A 92 11.62 2.10 7.91
CA LEU A 92 10.57 2.08 8.92
C LEU A 92 10.98 1.30 10.18
N SER A 93 11.74 0.21 10.02
CA SER A 93 12.25 -0.55 11.17
C SER A 93 13.29 0.23 11.97
N GLU A 94 14.14 1.03 11.32
CA GLU A 94 15.14 1.89 11.97
C GLU A 94 14.46 3.07 12.70
N GLN A 95 13.32 3.55 12.19
CA GLN A 95 12.47 4.54 12.84
C GLN A 95 11.57 3.97 13.95
N GLY A 96 11.62 2.66 14.21
CA GLY A 96 10.84 2.03 15.28
C GLY A 96 9.36 1.81 14.95
N ALA A 97 8.97 1.84 13.68
CA ALA A 97 7.61 1.56 13.26
C ALA A 97 7.17 0.14 13.67
N ASP A 98 5.93 0.02 14.15
CA ASP A 98 5.37 -1.27 14.53
C ASP A 98 5.07 -2.15 13.30
N GLN A 99 4.69 -3.41 13.55
CA GLN A 99 4.40 -4.35 12.45
C GLN A 99 3.16 -3.93 11.62
N PRO A 100 2.03 -3.51 12.23
CA PRO A 100 0.86 -3.04 11.48
C PRO A 100 1.15 -1.86 10.54
N LEU A 101 1.88 -0.83 11.00
CA LEU A 101 2.23 0.32 10.19
C LEU A 101 3.13 -0.08 9.01
N ARG A 102 4.16 -0.88 9.27
CA ARG A 102 5.05 -1.41 8.21
C ARG A 102 4.28 -2.21 7.18
N PHE A 103 3.34 -3.04 7.62
CA PHE A 103 2.50 -3.83 6.71
C PHE A 103 1.63 -2.92 5.83
N SER A 104 0.91 -1.97 6.44
CA SER A 104 0.06 -1.03 5.71
C SER A 104 0.86 -0.23 4.67
N MET A 105 1.98 0.34 5.07
CA MET A 105 2.88 1.12 4.21
C MET A 105 3.35 0.30 3.00
N CYS A 106 3.91 -0.89 3.23
CA CYS A 106 4.39 -1.74 2.16
C CYS A 106 3.25 -2.19 1.24
N TRP A 107 2.08 -2.54 1.80
CA TRP A 107 0.92 -2.94 1.01
C TRP A 107 0.48 -1.83 0.06
N ARG A 108 0.30 -0.61 0.58
CA ARG A 108 -0.14 0.55 -0.21
C ARG A 108 0.83 0.86 -1.36
N ILE A 109 2.14 0.83 -1.10
CA ILE A 109 3.15 1.05 -2.15
C ILE A 109 3.13 -0.07 -3.20
N MET A 110 3.00 -1.34 -2.80
CA MET A 110 2.94 -2.46 -3.75
C MET A 110 1.72 -2.39 -4.67
N HIS A 111 0.60 -1.89 -4.16
CA HIS A 111 -0.67 -1.81 -4.90
C HIS A 111 -0.90 -0.46 -5.59
N PHE A 112 0.03 0.49 -5.46
CA PHE A 112 -0.08 1.79 -6.14
C PHE A 112 -0.13 1.65 -7.68
N GLY A 113 0.48 0.60 -8.23
CA GLY A 113 0.39 0.28 -9.66
C GLY A 113 -1.05 0.06 -10.15
N ASP A 114 -1.96 -0.40 -9.28
CA ASP A 114 -3.37 -0.61 -9.61
C ASP A 114 -4.08 0.74 -9.86
N VAL A 115 -3.70 1.79 -9.12
CA VAL A 115 -4.20 3.16 -9.32
C VAL A 115 -3.68 3.73 -10.64
N ILE A 116 -2.39 3.53 -10.94
CA ILE A 116 -1.76 3.98 -12.19
C ILE A 116 -2.44 3.34 -13.42
N ALA A 117 -2.80 2.06 -13.32
CA ALA A 117 -3.47 1.33 -14.40
C ALA A 117 -4.84 1.94 -14.78
N GLU A 118 -5.48 2.72 -13.90
CA GLU A 118 -6.71 3.45 -14.18
C GLU A 118 -6.45 4.89 -14.67
N THR A 119 -5.50 5.04 -15.60
CA THR A 119 -5.04 6.35 -16.11
C THR A 119 -6.19 7.24 -16.59
N GLU A 120 -7.21 6.67 -17.25
CA GLU A 120 -8.39 7.43 -17.71
C GLU A 120 -9.23 7.99 -16.55
N ARG A 121 -9.38 7.24 -15.46
CA ARG A 121 -10.13 7.70 -14.27
C ARG A 121 -9.41 8.84 -13.59
N PHE A 122 -8.08 8.75 -13.50
CA PHE A 122 -7.23 9.70 -12.80
C PHE A 122 -6.56 10.72 -13.73
N ALA A 123 -7.15 11.01 -14.90
CA ALA A 123 -6.56 11.88 -15.92
C ALA A 123 -6.26 13.33 -15.44
N ASN A 124 -6.89 13.79 -14.35
CA ASN A 124 -6.57 15.08 -13.73
C ASN A 124 -5.23 15.06 -12.97
N TRP A 125 -4.76 13.87 -12.56
CA TRP A 125 -3.56 13.69 -11.73
C TRP A 125 -2.50 12.79 -12.37
N ILE A 126 -2.83 12.09 -13.46
CA ILE A 126 -1.88 11.29 -14.25
C ILE A 126 -1.86 11.87 -15.66
N ARG A 127 -0.67 12.32 -16.08
CA ARG A 127 -0.44 12.87 -17.42
C ARG A 127 0.75 12.21 -18.10
N PRO A 128 0.86 12.27 -19.43
CA PRO A 128 2.08 11.85 -20.12
C PRO A 128 3.28 12.64 -19.60
N GLY A 129 4.40 11.96 -19.42
CA GLY A 129 5.67 12.59 -19.07
C GLY A 129 6.40 13.18 -20.28
N THR A 130 7.65 13.56 -20.07
CA THR A 130 8.48 14.20 -21.09
C THR A 130 9.04 13.20 -22.11
N GLU A 131 9.21 11.94 -21.72
CA GLU A 131 9.72 10.87 -22.57
C GLU A 131 8.61 9.90 -23.03
N GLN A 132 8.84 9.21 -24.15
CA GLN A 132 7.88 8.26 -24.68
C GLN A 132 7.68 7.09 -23.71
N GLY A 133 6.45 6.94 -23.22
CA GLY A 133 6.08 5.90 -22.25
C GLY A 133 6.28 6.30 -20.79
N GLU A 134 6.74 7.52 -20.53
CA GLU A 134 6.76 8.11 -19.18
C GLU A 134 5.37 8.63 -18.81
N ILE A 135 5.05 8.54 -17.52
CA ILE A 135 3.89 9.18 -16.92
C ILE A 135 4.36 10.05 -15.76
N GLU A 136 3.73 11.21 -15.63
CA GLU A 136 3.85 12.05 -14.45
C GLU A 136 2.61 11.87 -13.59
N VAL A 137 2.83 11.69 -12.30
CA VAL A 137 1.77 11.51 -11.31
C VAL A 137 1.83 12.65 -10.32
N ALA A 138 0.71 13.35 -10.14
CA ALA A 138 0.61 14.45 -9.20
C ALA A 138 0.77 13.97 -7.75
N GLU A 139 1.42 14.79 -6.93
CA GLU A 139 1.67 14.49 -5.52
C GLU A 139 0.37 14.22 -4.74
N ALA A 140 -0.71 14.92 -5.07
CA ALA A 140 -2.03 14.72 -4.46
C ALA A 140 -2.53 13.28 -4.61
N LEU A 141 -2.32 12.64 -5.77
CA LEU A 141 -2.75 11.26 -6.00
C LEU A 141 -1.89 10.25 -5.23
N ILE A 142 -0.58 10.52 -5.12
CA ILE A 142 0.32 9.69 -4.32
C ILE A 142 -0.11 9.76 -2.84
N ARG A 143 -0.30 10.97 -2.31
CA ARG A 143 -0.73 11.19 -0.92
C ARG A 143 -2.10 10.60 -0.61
N ALA A 144 -3.05 10.66 -1.55
CA ALA A 144 -4.38 10.06 -1.37
C ALA A 144 -4.31 8.57 -1.02
N CYS A 145 -3.35 7.84 -1.58
CA CYS A 145 -3.16 6.41 -1.32
C CYS A 145 -2.69 6.10 0.10
N ALA A 146 -2.20 7.09 0.86
CA ALA A 146 -1.81 6.92 2.26
C ALA A 146 -3.01 6.61 3.17
N THR A 147 -4.17 7.18 2.87
CA THR A 147 -5.35 7.13 3.72
C THR A 147 -6.57 6.49 3.05
N ALA A 148 -6.52 6.29 1.73
CA ALA A 148 -7.58 5.63 0.98
C ALA A 148 -7.97 4.27 1.57
N ARG A 149 -9.27 3.98 1.52
CA ARG A 149 -9.81 2.68 1.90
C ARG A 149 -9.30 1.57 1.01
N ILE A 150 -9.15 0.39 1.60
CA ILE A 150 -8.73 -0.81 0.89
C ILE A 150 -9.83 -1.86 1.01
N ASP A 151 -10.43 -2.18 -0.12
CA ASP A 151 -11.43 -3.22 -0.22
C ASP A 151 -10.76 -4.59 -0.29
N MET A 152 -10.96 -5.39 0.75
CA MET A 152 -10.42 -6.75 0.86
C MET A 152 -11.44 -7.79 0.40
N ALA A 153 -12.08 -7.55 -0.75
CA ALA A 153 -13.08 -8.45 -1.33
C ALA A 153 -12.45 -9.57 -2.17
N ASN A 154 -12.97 -10.80 -2.10
CA ASN A 154 -12.57 -11.94 -2.94
C ASN A 154 -11.08 -12.34 -2.85
N ASP A 155 -10.50 -12.30 -1.66
CA ASP A 155 -9.09 -12.68 -1.38
C ASP A 155 -8.03 -11.86 -2.14
N LYS A 156 -8.42 -10.71 -2.72
CA LYS A 156 -7.53 -9.71 -3.31
C LYS A 156 -7.85 -8.36 -2.68
N GLY A 157 -6.86 -7.73 -2.07
CA GLY A 157 -7.01 -6.34 -1.64
C GLY A 157 -6.82 -5.41 -2.82
N SER A 158 -7.66 -4.38 -2.92
CA SER A 158 -7.50 -3.27 -3.88
C SER A 158 -7.89 -1.96 -3.23
N PHE A 159 -7.35 -0.85 -3.74
CA PHE A 159 -7.85 0.47 -3.34
C PHE A 159 -9.32 0.63 -3.76
N ASP A 160 -10.08 1.32 -2.92
CA ASP A 160 -11.34 1.92 -3.33
C ASP A 160 -11.03 3.15 -4.20
N MET A 161 -11.20 3.00 -5.51
CA MET A 161 -10.78 4.02 -6.49
C MET A 161 -11.63 5.29 -6.42
N ASP A 162 -12.88 5.21 -5.96
CA ASP A 162 -13.71 6.39 -5.78
C ASP A 162 -13.26 7.18 -4.54
N ASP A 163 -12.84 6.46 -3.49
CA ASP A 163 -12.25 7.07 -2.30
C ASP A 163 -10.88 7.71 -2.59
N VAL A 164 -10.04 7.05 -3.39
CA VAL A 164 -8.77 7.64 -3.89
C VAL A 164 -9.03 8.94 -4.65
N ALA A 165 -9.99 8.96 -5.58
CA ALA A 165 -10.30 10.16 -6.36
C ALA A 165 -10.81 11.32 -5.48
N ARG A 166 -11.68 11.02 -4.51
CA ARG A 166 -12.17 12.00 -3.54
C ARG A 166 -11.03 12.59 -2.70
N LEU A 167 -10.17 11.74 -2.14
CA LEU A 167 -9.04 12.16 -1.33
C LEU A 167 -8.01 12.95 -2.14
N ALA A 168 -7.73 12.54 -3.38
CA ALA A 168 -6.84 13.28 -4.27
C ALA A 168 -7.34 14.71 -4.47
N ALA A 169 -8.63 14.91 -4.79
CA ALA A 169 -9.20 16.24 -4.94
C ALA A 169 -9.14 17.09 -3.66
N GLU A 170 -9.38 16.49 -2.48
CA GLU A 170 -9.28 17.18 -1.19
C GLU A 170 -7.85 17.63 -0.89
N ILE A 171 -6.86 16.76 -1.16
CA ILE A 171 -5.44 17.06 -0.95
C ILE A 171 -4.96 18.12 -1.93
N ASP A 172 -5.37 18.03 -3.20
CA ASP A 172 -5.02 18.97 -4.25
C ASP A 172 -5.48 20.40 -3.89
N ALA A 173 -6.74 20.55 -3.50
CA ALA A 173 -7.29 21.83 -3.03
C ALA A 173 -6.54 22.37 -1.78
N ARG A 174 -6.07 21.48 -0.90
CA ARG A 174 -5.27 21.86 0.28
C ARG A 174 -3.87 22.33 -0.11
N LEU A 175 -3.24 21.71 -1.11
CA LEU A 175 -1.93 22.12 -1.63
C LEU A 175 -2.01 23.50 -2.29
N GLU A 176 -3.01 23.72 -3.16
CA GLU A 176 -3.25 25.02 -3.81
C GLU A 176 -3.49 26.16 -2.80
N ALA A 177 -4.28 25.88 -1.75
CA ALA A 177 -4.54 26.86 -0.69
C ALA A 177 -3.27 27.22 0.11
N ASN A 178 -2.39 26.24 0.34
CA ASN A 178 -1.12 26.46 1.04
C ASN A 178 -0.15 27.29 0.19
N GLU A 179 -0.05 27.02 -1.11
CA GLU A 179 0.79 27.81 -2.03
C GLU A 179 0.32 29.27 -2.12
N SER A 180 -1.00 29.50 -2.15
CA SER A 180 -1.60 30.84 -2.19
C SER A 180 -1.32 31.65 -0.91
N ASN A 181 -1.26 31.00 0.26
CA ASN A 181 -0.94 31.65 1.53
C ASN A 181 0.55 32.01 1.67
N VAL A 182 1.45 31.21 1.11
CA VAL A 182 2.89 31.50 1.12
C VAL A 182 3.21 32.69 0.21
N GLY A 183 2.61 32.76 -0.98
CA GLY A 183 2.80 33.90 -1.90
C GLY A 183 2.29 35.24 -1.37
N SER A 184 1.24 35.22 -0.53
CA SER A 184 0.66 36.43 0.09
C SER A 184 1.52 37.02 1.22
N SER A 185 2.46 36.25 1.77
CA SER A 185 3.30 36.65 2.90
C SER A 185 4.58 37.37 2.47
N GLU A 186 5.03 37.19 1.23
CA GLU A 186 6.27 37.79 0.72
C GLU A 186 6.11 39.24 0.21
N GLU A 187 4.89 39.68 -0.13
CA GLU A 187 4.65 41.06 -0.60
C GLU A 187 4.57 42.11 0.51
N ASN A 188 4.35 41.72 1.78
CA ASN A 188 4.23 42.65 2.91
C ASN A 188 5.55 42.93 3.66
N GLY A 189 6.67 42.34 3.21
CA GLY A 189 7.98 42.44 3.88
C GLY A 189 8.96 43.47 3.29
N LYS A 190 8.57 44.21 2.25
CA LYS A 190 9.39 45.27 1.64
C LYS A 190 8.70 46.63 1.80
N SER A 191 8.91 47.28 2.94
CA SER A 191 8.68 48.72 3.11
C SER A 191 9.70 49.29 4.07
#